data_AF-A0A256XUI5-F1
#
_entry.id   AF-A0A256XUI5-F1
#
_cell.length_a   1.000
_cell.length_b   1.000
_cell.length_c   1.000
_cell.angle_alpha   90.00
_cell.angle_beta   90.00
_cell.angle_gamma   90.00
#
_symmetry.space_group_name_H-M   'P 1'
#
loop_
_entity.id
_entity.type
_entity.pdbx_description
1 polymer ?
#
loop_
_entity_poly.entity_id
_entity_poly.type
_entity_poly.pdbx_seq_one_letter_code
_entity_poly.pdbx_strand_id
1 'polypeptide(L)'
;MAKKKKEEKEKKKETKKEAGKKESSALDKLPPEVKEKLKAIKEKLDKFQKAIIEKFEQYIVGISLLPPPKTHKAESEEEKKKLQEMKDKFHVLVLIDDSEPTKMSKAELKNKISAILSATAKEIDPKIVPQTLLLSELWQNCYDQKYELLKVIALSAPIYDTGMLSAIKIAEIHKSMVLKKFEKYIVAYVLAGSLVQGKATKDSDIDVFLVIDDTDVKKMTRTELRDKLRAIIIGMGIEAGEITGIRNKLNIQVYILTDFWESVREANPVIFTFLRDGVPFYDRGIFMPWKQLLKMGKIKPSPEAIDMYLSSGEQMLSRVKNKLRDIGTEDFFWSILTPSQAALMMYGVPPPTPKEAPGLMREIFVKKEGLLEDNFVKILENVIQTRKDFEHGKRKEITGKEIDKLLDDCEKYMKRLKRLFTQIEKVKEEETMVKIYDGVQTALRDVLKLEGVEKVKESDIIKVFEEKLINAGKVPAKFLRTLKDITKAKADYDAGKLTKTEVGQAKKTVGELIKFLVEYMQRKRMKDLERVKLRIKRGEKIGEVVLLGNTAFITLDVTDKKMQKAEIKSDGSLGALTKCSPEEFEKALAKIAVTQKVILREPLFESLKKIFGKDYELII
;
A
#
# COMPACT_ATOMS: atom_id res chain seq x y z
N MET A 1 -3.93 11.04 -43.10
CA MET A 1 -2.98 12.02 -42.51
C MET A 1 -3.44 13.49 -42.56
N ALA A 2 -4.30 13.90 -43.50
CA ALA A 2 -4.78 15.30 -43.57
C ALA A 2 -5.87 15.68 -42.53
N LYS A 3 -6.73 14.73 -42.10
CA LYS A 3 -7.75 14.96 -41.05
C LYS A 3 -7.15 15.18 -39.65
N LYS A 4 -6.13 14.40 -39.28
CA LYS A 4 -5.38 14.55 -38.00
C LYS A 4 -4.67 15.90 -37.87
N LYS A 5 -4.13 16.44 -38.97
CA LYS A 5 -3.52 17.79 -39.03
C LYS A 5 -4.55 18.94 -38.94
N LYS A 6 -5.82 18.69 -39.25
CA LYS A 6 -6.90 19.68 -39.14
C LYS A 6 -7.44 19.75 -37.71
N GLU A 7 -7.63 18.60 -37.06
CA GLU A 7 -8.01 18.50 -35.65
C GLU A 7 -6.93 19.05 -34.69
N GLU A 8 -5.63 18.88 -35.00
CA GLU A 8 -4.54 19.54 -34.26
C GLU A 8 -4.50 21.06 -34.43
N LYS A 9 -4.94 21.57 -35.59
CA LYS A 9 -5.02 23.02 -35.87
C LYS A 9 -6.23 23.68 -35.18
N GLU A 10 -7.34 22.97 -35.06
CA GLU A 10 -8.53 23.44 -34.32
C GLU A 10 -8.33 23.36 -32.80
N LYS A 11 -7.75 22.27 -32.28
CA LYS A 11 -7.38 22.19 -30.85
C LYS A 11 -6.35 23.26 -30.45
N LYS A 12 -5.38 23.60 -31.31
CA LYS A 12 -4.44 24.73 -31.10
C LYS A 12 -5.11 26.12 -31.19
N LYS A 13 -6.28 26.25 -31.83
CA LYS A 13 -7.03 27.51 -31.93
C LYS A 13 -7.95 27.71 -30.71
N GLU A 14 -8.55 26.64 -30.18
CA GLU A 14 -9.41 26.72 -28.99
C GLU A 14 -8.60 26.88 -27.70
N THR A 15 -7.47 26.18 -27.53
CA THR A 15 -6.58 26.39 -26.35
C THR A 15 -5.86 27.74 -26.35
N LYS A 16 -5.66 28.38 -27.52
CA LYS A 16 -5.12 29.76 -27.61
C LYS A 16 -6.11 30.82 -27.09
N LYS A 17 -7.42 30.55 -27.09
CA LYS A 17 -8.43 31.46 -26.51
C LYS A 17 -8.48 31.39 -24.98
N GLU A 18 -8.10 30.26 -24.36
CA GLU A 18 -8.09 30.11 -22.90
C GLU A 18 -6.83 30.66 -22.23
N ALA A 19 -5.69 30.68 -22.92
CA ALA A 19 -4.45 31.27 -22.39
C ALA A 19 -4.55 32.80 -22.18
N GLY A 20 -5.41 33.49 -22.94
CA GLY A 20 -5.67 34.93 -22.78
C GLY A 20 -6.55 35.30 -21.58
N LYS A 21 -7.09 34.33 -20.82
CA LYS A 21 -8.08 34.57 -19.76
C LYS A 21 -7.53 34.52 -18.32
N LYS A 22 -6.24 34.23 -18.09
CA LYS A 22 -5.68 34.08 -16.74
C LYS A 22 -4.64 35.13 -16.31
N GLU A 23 -4.40 36.18 -17.11
CA GLU A 23 -3.53 37.32 -16.74
C GLU A 23 -4.26 38.50 -16.07
N SER A 24 -5.50 38.31 -15.59
CA SER A 24 -6.38 39.43 -15.21
C SER A 24 -6.41 39.78 -13.72
N SER A 25 -5.42 39.43 -12.89
CA SER A 25 -5.51 39.70 -11.42
C SER A 25 -4.59 40.80 -10.87
N ALA A 26 -3.64 41.31 -11.64
CA ALA A 26 -2.76 42.41 -11.20
C ALA A 26 -3.15 43.79 -11.76
N LEU A 27 -3.79 43.82 -12.94
CA LEU A 27 -4.22 45.06 -13.60
C LEU A 27 -5.41 45.73 -12.90
N ASP A 28 -6.15 45.00 -12.05
CA ASP A 28 -7.39 45.50 -11.48
C ASP A 28 -7.24 46.46 -10.28
N LYS A 29 -6.03 46.57 -9.73
CA LYS A 29 -5.71 47.42 -8.56
C LYS A 29 -5.17 48.82 -8.91
N LEU A 30 -5.09 49.18 -10.19
CA LEU A 30 -4.52 50.45 -10.65
C LEU A 30 -5.60 51.53 -10.89
N PRO A 31 -5.28 52.84 -10.77
CA PRO A 31 -6.20 53.93 -11.07
C PRO A 31 -6.78 53.87 -12.50
N PRO A 32 -8.02 54.31 -12.75
CA PRO A 32 -8.72 54.16 -14.04
C PRO A 32 -7.94 54.74 -15.24
N GLU A 33 -7.33 55.92 -15.08
CA GLU A 33 -6.54 56.57 -16.13
C GLU A 33 -5.27 55.78 -16.50
N VAL A 34 -4.67 55.09 -15.53
CA VAL A 34 -3.49 54.24 -15.74
C VAL A 34 -3.90 52.95 -16.44
N LYS A 35 -5.09 52.40 -16.11
CA LYS A 35 -5.64 51.22 -16.80
C LYS A 35 -5.92 51.49 -18.28
N GLU A 36 -6.50 52.64 -18.63
CA GLU A 36 -6.78 52.98 -20.04
C GLU A 36 -5.51 53.22 -20.85
N LYS A 37 -4.52 53.94 -20.30
CA LYS A 37 -3.21 54.11 -20.94
C LYS A 37 -2.50 52.77 -21.16
N LEU A 38 -2.52 51.87 -20.17
CA LEU A 38 -1.92 50.54 -20.29
C LEU A 38 -2.64 49.65 -21.30
N LYS A 39 -3.98 49.73 -21.41
CA LYS A 39 -4.76 49.01 -22.44
C LYS A 39 -4.42 49.48 -23.86
N ALA A 40 -4.36 50.79 -24.08
CA ALA A 40 -4.01 51.35 -25.39
C ALA A 40 -2.58 50.99 -25.83
N ILE A 41 -1.65 50.89 -24.89
CA ILE A 41 -0.28 50.41 -25.13
C ILE A 41 -0.29 48.91 -25.47
N LYS A 42 -1.04 48.11 -24.71
CA LYS A 42 -1.15 46.66 -24.93
C LYS A 42 -1.67 46.31 -26.33
N GLU A 43 -2.72 46.98 -26.80
CA GLU A 43 -3.27 46.72 -28.14
C GLU A 43 -2.26 46.99 -29.27
N LYS A 44 -1.44 48.03 -29.12
CA LYS A 44 -0.39 48.37 -30.11
C LYS A 44 0.76 47.37 -30.08
N LEU A 45 1.17 46.95 -28.88
CA LEU A 45 2.18 45.91 -28.70
C LEU A 45 1.70 44.54 -29.22
N ASP A 46 0.43 44.19 -29.05
CA ASP A 46 -0.16 42.96 -29.58
C ASP A 46 -0.21 42.96 -31.12
N LYS A 47 -0.49 44.12 -31.75
CA LYS A 47 -0.40 44.27 -33.22
C LYS A 47 1.03 44.10 -33.70
N PHE A 48 1.99 44.74 -33.03
CA PHE A 48 3.41 44.62 -33.34
C PHE A 48 3.91 43.18 -33.20
N GLN A 49 3.55 42.52 -32.10
CA GLN A 49 3.83 41.12 -31.85
C GLN A 49 3.32 40.21 -32.98
N LYS A 50 2.05 40.34 -33.38
CA LYS A 50 1.45 39.53 -34.46
C LYS A 50 2.18 39.73 -35.79
N ALA A 51 2.43 40.99 -36.16
CA ALA A 51 3.11 41.32 -37.42
C ALA A 51 4.54 40.75 -37.49
N ILE A 52 5.23 40.67 -36.36
CA ILE A 52 6.60 40.13 -36.29
C ILE A 52 6.59 38.61 -36.27
N ILE A 53 5.69 37.99 -35.51
CA ILE A 53 5.54 36.53 -35.48
C ILE A 53 5.17 36.01 -36.87
N GLU A 54 4.27 36.66 -37.61
CA GLU A 54 3.92 36.24 -38.97
C GLU A 54 5.14 36.23 -39.92
N LYS A 55 6.10 37.14 -39.71
CA LYS A 55 7.32 37.24 -40.54
C LYS A 55 8.44 36.29 -40.09
N PHE A 56 8.56 36.00 -38.80
CA PHE A 56 9.73 35.29 -38.22
C PHE A 56 9.38 34.24 -37.14
N GLU A 57 8.19 33.60 -37.22
CA GLU A 57 7.65 32.69 -36.18
C GLU A 57 8.67 31.68 -35.64
N GLN A 58 9.52 31.14 -36.51
CA GLN A 58 10.50 30.10 -36.16
C GLN A 58 11.71 30.61 -35.36
N TYR A 59 12.02 31.91 -35.45
CA TYR A 59 13.24 32.49 -34.88
C TYR A 59 12.98 33.33 -33.63
N ILE A 60 11.75 33.80 -33.41
CA ILE A 60 11.44 34.61 -32.23
C ILE A 60 11.17 33.68 -31.05
N VAL A 61 12.02 33.77 -30.02
CA VAL A 61 11.83 33.03 -28.75
C VAL A 61 11.21 33.89 -27.66
N GLY A 62 11.24 35.22 -27.81
CA GLY A 62 10.59 36.10 -26.86
C GLY A 62 10.43 37.53 -27.34
N ILE A 63 9.34 38.18 -26.93
CA ILE A 63 9.11 39.62 -27.08
C ILE A 63 8.70 40.15 -25.71
N SER A 64 9.34 41.22 -25.22
CA SER A 64 8.99 41.83 -23.94
C SER A 64 9.12 43.34 -23.95
N LEU A 65 8.27 44.00 -23.17
CA LEU A 65 8.38 45.43 -22.90
C LEU A 65 9.40 45.64 -21.77
N LEU A 66 10.49 46.33 -22.06
CA LEU A 66 11.53 46.64 -21.11
C LEU A 66 11.09 47.74 -20.14
N PRO A 67 11.58 47.74 -18.89
CA PRO A 67 11.33 48.84 -17.97
C PRO A 67 11.94 50.14 -18.51
N PRO A 68 11.33 51.31 -18.26
CA PRO A 68 11.89 52.58 -18.67
C PRO A 68 13.25 52.83 -18.01
N PRO A 69 14.19 53.50 -18.70
CA PRO A 69 15.51 53.81 -18.14
C PRO A 69 15.38 54.64 -16.86
N LYS A 70 16.17 54.31 -15.83
CA LYS A 70 16.11 54.98 -14.52
C LYS A 70 16.81 56.35 -14.57
N THR A 71 16.07 57.42 -14.28
CA THR A 71 16.52 58.83 -14.34
C THR A 71 17.49 59.24 -13.22
N HIS A 72 17.57 58.49 -12.12
CA HIS A 72 18.37 58.85 -10.94
C HIS A 72 19.89 58.68 -11.09
N LYS A 73 20.38 58.19 -12.24
CA LYS A 73 21.82 58.03 -12.54
C LYS A 73 22.39 59.08 -13.50
N ALA A 74 21.60 60.07 -13.91
CA ALA A 74 22.03 61.11 -14.85
C ALA A 74 22.77 62.23 -14.12
N GLU A 75 24.02 62.49 -14.50
CA GLU A 75 24.90 63.47 -13.86
C GLU A 75 24.73 64.87 -14.49
N SER A 76 24.14 64.98 -15.69
CA SER A 76 23.90 66.24 -16.41
C SER A 76 22.41 66.53 -16.74
N GLU A 77 22.07 67.82 -16.90
CA GLU A 77 20.74 68.30 -17.35
C GLU A 77 20.37 67.78 -18.75
N GLU A 78 21.34 67.63 -19.66
CA GLU A 78 21.14 67.05 -20.99
C GLU A 78 20.85 65.55 -20.95
N GLU A 79 21.53 64.79 -20.08
CA GLU A 79 21.21 63.37 -19.87
C GLU A 79 19.84 63.18 -19.25
N LYS A 80 19.43 64.07 -18.33
CA LYS A 80 18.08 64.07 -17.77
C LYS A 80 17.04 64.30 -18.86
N LYS A 81 17.22 65.27 -19.76
CA LYS A 81 16.33 65.51 -20.91
C LYS A 81 16.27 64.31 -21.85
N LYS A 82 17.41 63.71 -22.21
CA LYS A 82 17.46 62.50 -23.07
C LYS A 82 16.78 61.29 -22.40
N LEU A 83 16.98 61.07 -21.10
CA LEU A 83 16.30 60.00 -20.37
C LEU A 83 14.79 60.27 -20.22
N GLN A 84 14.38 61.54 -20.12
CA GLN A 84 12.97 61.94 -20.08
C GLN A 84 12.28 61.63 -21.42
N GLU A 85 12.90 61.98 -22.55
CA GLU A 85 12.40 61.67 -23.90
C GLU A 85 12.37 60.15 -24.18
N MET A 86 13.31 59.39 -23.62
CA MET A 86 13.31 57.93 -23.70
C MET A 86 12.23 57.28 -22.82
N LYS A 87 11.74 57.95 -21.78
CA LYS A 87 10.70 57.45 -20.88
C LYS A 87 9.32 57.38 -21.55
N ASP A 88 9.08 58.23 -22.54
CA ASP A 88 7.83 58.31 -23.29
C ASP A 88 7.76 57.33 -24.49
N LYS A 89 8.83 56.55 -24.71
CA LYS A 89 8.92 55.51 -25.75
C LYS A 89 8.75 54.11 -25.15
N PHE A 90 8.18 53.20 -25.93
CA PHE A 90 8.00 51.79 -25.57
C PHE A 90 9.20 50.99 -26.06
N HIS A 91 10.16 50.75 -25.17
CA HIS A 91 11.34 49.94 -25.47
C HIS A 91 10.96 48.46 -25.47
N VAL A 92 10.98 47.82 -26.63
CA VAL A 92 10.56 46.42 -26.79
C VAL A 92 11.77 45.57 -27.12
N LEU A 93 12.08 44.58 -26.29
CA LEU A 93 13.08 43.57 -26.60
C LEU A 93 12.46 42.50 -27.50
N VAL A 94 13.14 42.16 -28.59
CA VAL A 94 12.84 41.00 -29.44
C VAL A 94 14.05 40.06 -29.36
N LEU A 95 13.86 38.93 -28.66
CA LEU A 95 14.86 37.89 -28.48
C LEU A 95 14.75 36.86 -29.59
N ILE A 96 15.87 36.62 -30.28
CA ILE A 96 15.93 35.78 -31.47
C ILE A 96 16.89 34.63 -31.28
N ASP A 97 16.41 33.43 -31.59
CA ASP A 97 17.23 32.22 -31.65
C ASP A 97 18.02 32.21 -32.96
N ASP A 98 19.35 32.30 -32.81
CA ASP A 98 20.33 32.26 -33.90
C ASP A 98 21.15 30.96 -33.89
N SER A 99 20.59 29.87 -33.35
CA SER A 99 21.24 28.56 -33.31
C SER A 99 21.33 27.85 -34.67
N GLU A 100 20.44 28.17 -35.62
CA GLU A 100 20.51 27.61 -36.97
C GLU A 100 21.71 28.19 -37.75
N PRO A 101 22.51 27.35 -38.43
CA PRO A 101 23.60 27.83 -39.27
C PRO A 101 23.09 28.72 -40.40
N THR A 102 23.57 29.96 -40.46
CA THR A 102 23.25 30.89 -41.57
C THR A 102 24.51 31.24 -42.35
N LYS A 103 24.35 31.56 -43.65
CA LYS A 103 25.45 32.02 -44.52
C LYS A 103 25.93 33.44 -44.20
N MET A 104 25.24 34.13 -43.29
CA MET A 104 25.48 35.52 -42.94
C MET A 104 26.23 35.62 -41.60
N SER A 105 26.97 36.70 -41.40
CA SER A 105 27.54 36.97 -40.08
C SER A 105 26.45 37.32 -39.06
N LYS A 106 26.69 37.06 -37.77
CA LYS A 106 25.74 37.42 -36.68
C LYS A 106 25.40 38.91 -36.67
N ALA A 107 26.38 39.76 -36.98
CA ALA A 107 26.19 41.21 -37.07
C ALA A 107 25.25 41.58 -38.23
N GLU A 108 25.43 40.97 -39.41
CA GLU A 108 24.53 41.20 -40.53
C GLU A 108 23.10 40.70 -40.27
N LEU A 109 22.97 39.52 -39.64
CA LEU A 109 21.68 38.97 -39.23
C LEU A 109 20.95 39.94 -38.30
N LYS A 110 21.63 40.40 -37.24
CA LYS A 110 21.11 41.38 -36.28
C LYS A 110 20.69 42.67 -36.98
N ASN A 111 21.51 43.21 -37.87
CA ASN A 111 21.22 44.46 -38.57
C ASN A 111 20.00 44.35 -39.50
N LYS A 112 19.90 43.27 -40.29
CA LYS A 112 18.75 43.05 -41.18
C LYS A 112 17.45 42.91 -40.39
N ILE A 113 17.45 42.10 -39.34
CA ILE A 113 16.28 41.92 -38.48
C ILE A 113 15.92 43.26 -37.83
N SER A 114 16.90 43.97 -37.27
CA SER A 114 16.65 45.26 -36.60
C SER A 114 16.02 46.29 -37.55
N ALA A 115 16.44 46.34 -38.82
CA ALA A 115 15.85 47.21 -39.82
C ALA A 115 14.37 46.86 -40.08
N ILE A 116 14.04 45.56 -40.21
CA ILE A 116 12.68 45.08 -40.45
C ILE A 116 11.77 45.34 -39.24
N LEU A 117 12.27 45.08 -38.03
CA LEU A 117 11.55 45.37 -36.79
C LEU A 117 11.30 46.87 -36.64
N SER A 118 12.29 47.71 -36.93
CA SER A 118 12.17 49.17 -36.87
C SER A 118 11.17 49.73 -37.88
N ALA A 119 11.16 49.21 -39.11
CA ALA A 119 10.17 49.57 -40.12
C ALA A 119 8.75 49.17 -39.69
N THR A 120 8.59 47.93 -39.24
CA THR A 120 7.30 47.40 -38.76
C THR A 120 6.80 48.17 -37.52
N ALA A 121 7.70 48.59 -36.63
CA ALA A 121 7.35 49.40 -35.46
C ALA A 121 6.84 50.78 -35.88
N LYS A 122 7.55 51.47 -36.79
CA LYS A 122 7.16 52.80 -37.30
C LYS A 122 5.79 52.81 -37.97
N GLU A 123 5.45 51.75 -38.69
CA GLU A 123 4.12 51.59 -39.33
C GLU A 123 2.97 51.45 -38.30
N ILE A 124 3.25 50.88 -37.12
CA ILE A 124 2.24 50.61 -36.10
C ILE A 124 2.14 51.75 -35.08
N ASP A 125 3.26 52.15 -34.49
CA ASP A 125 3.37 53.32 -33.62
C ASP A 125 4.85 53.78 -33.54
N PRO A 126 5.19 55.01 -33.95
CA PRO A 126 6.54 55.57 -33.84
C PRO A 126 7.15 55.59 -32.43
N LYS A 127 6.33 55.44 -31.38
CA LYS A 127 6.79 55.33 -29.98
C LYS A 127 7.35 53.94 -29.66
N ILE A 128 7.09 52.92 -30.46
CA ILE A 128 7.67 51.57 -30.29
C ILE A 128 9.12 51.59 -30.78
N VAL A 129 10.04 51.28 -29.88
CA VAL A 129 11.47 51.19 -30.16
C VAL A 129 11.91 49.74 -29.95
N PRO A 130 11.95 48.92 -31.01
CA PRO A 130 12.38 47.54 -30.88
C PRO A 130 13.90 47.44 -30.78
N GLN A 131 14.35 46.57 -29.89
CA GLN A 131 15.74 46.19 -29.68
C GLN A 131 15.89 44.71 -30.00
N THR A 132 16.64 44.40 -31.05
CA THR A 132 16.97 43.02 -31.41
C THR A 132 18.10 42.52 -30.53
N LEU A 133 17.89 41.36 -29.89
CA LEU A 133 18.93 40.64 -29.15
C LEU A 133 19.00 39.21 -29.67
N LEU A 134 20.21 38.79 -30.06
CA LEU A 134 20.45 37.40 -30.42
C LEU A 134 20.66 36.56 -29.15
N LEU A 135 20.15 35.34 -29.13
CA LEU A 135 20.26 34.44 -28.00
C LEU A 135 21.73 34.10 -27.71
N SER A 136 22.54 33.89 -28.75
CA SER A 136 23.97 33.64 -28.58
C SER A 136 24.73 34.84 -28.02
N GLU A 137 24.30 36.07 -28.31
CA GLU A 137 24.86 37.30 -27.73
C GLU A 137 24.52 37.40 -26.24
N LEU A 138 23.28 37.07 -25.86
CA LEU A 138 22.87 36.99 -24.46
C LEU A 138 23.68 35.94 -23.68
N TRP A 139 23.87 34.76 -24.26
CA TRP A 139 24.71 33.71 -23.66
C TRP A 139 26.18 34.10 -23.57
N GLN A 140 26.73 34.79 -24.59
CA GLN A 140 28.09 35.30 -24.54
C GLN A 140 28.29 36.30 -23.40
N ASN A 141 27.33 37.20 -23.18
CA ASN A 141 27.36 38.11 -22.02
C ASN A 141 27.41 37.35 -20.70
N CYS A 142 26.66 36.26 -20.58
CA CYS A 142 26.68 35.41 -19.38
C CYS A 142 28.05 34.75 -19.16
N TYR A 143 28.67 34.26 -20.24
CA TYR A 143 30.03 33.69 -20.20
C TYR A 143 31.10 34.71 -19.82
N ASP A 144 30.90 35.96 -20.22
CA ASP A 144 31.79 37.09 -19.91
C ASP A 144 31.44 37.79 -18.58
N GLN A 145 30.56 37.19 -17.76
CA GLN A 145 30.10 37.71 -16.47
C GLN A 145 29.36 39.06 -16.51
N LYS A 146 28.75 39.40 -17.65
CA LYS A 146 27.93 40.60 -17.87
C LYS A 146 26.45 40.27 -17.70
N TYR A 147 25.94 40.40 -16.47
CA TYR A 147 24.59 39.96 -16.08
C TYR A 147 23.52 41.06 -16.10
N GLU A 148 23.87 42.28 -16.51
CA GLU A 148 22.96 43.45 -16.51
C GLU A 148 21.72 43.19 -17.35
N LEU A 149 21.91 42.56 -18.51
CA LEU A 149 20.83 42.28 -19.44
C LEU A 149 19.84 41.25 -18.90
N LEU A 150 20.30 40.25 -18.15
CA LEU A 150 19.43 39.29 -17.46
C LEU A 150 18.53 39.99 -16.44
N LYS A 151 19.07 40.94 -15.67
CA LYS A 151 18.29 41.72 -14.69
C LYS A 151 17.22 42.56 -15.38
N VAL A 152 17.56 43.18 -16.51
CA VAL A 152 16.61 43.98 -17.30
C VAL A 152 15.50 43.09 -17.89
N ILE A 153 15.84 41.91 -18.41
CA ILE A 153 14.88 40.92 -18.92
C ILE A 153 13.98 40.38 -17.79
N ALA A 154 14.53 40.09 -16.61
CA ALA A 154 13.74 39.58 -15.49
C ALA A 154 12.69 40.59 -14.99
N LEU A 155 12.97 41.89 -15.10
CA LEU A 155 12.06 42.98 -14.77
C LEU A 155 11.10 43.35 -15.92
N SER A 156 11.29 42.78 -17.11
CA SER A 156 10.45 43.10 -18.26
C SER A 156 9.05 42.46 -18.15
N ALA A 157 8.11 43.04 -18.90
CA ALA A 157 6.77 42.49 -19.08
C ALA A 157 6.74 41.66 -20.38
N PRO A 158 6.66 40.32 -20.32
CA PRO A 158 6.60 39.50 -21.51
C PRO A 158 5.30 39.75 -22.28
N ILE A 159 5.42 39.87 -23.60
CA ILE A 159 4.31 40.01 -24.56
C ILE A 159 4.13 38.70 -25.33
N TYR A 160 5.25 38.06 -25.69
CA TYR A 160 5.30 36.74 -26.30
C TYR A 160 6.47 35.96 -25.73
N ASP A 161 6.26 34.69 -25.42
CA ASP A 161 7.30 33.84 -24.85
C ASP A 161 7.10 32.39 -25.28
N THR A 162 8.16 31.76 -25.77
CA THR A 162 8.19 30.31 -26.01
C THR A 162 8.61 29.51 -24.76
N GLY A 163 9.01 30.21 -23.70
CA GLY A 163 9.47 29.68 -22.42
C GLY A 163 10.81 30.27 -21.98
N MET A 164 11.57 30.87 -22.90
CA MET A 164 12.90 31.41 -22.66
C MET A 164 12.89 32.65 -21.75
N LEU A 165 11.96 33.59 -21.96
CA LEU A 165 11.88 34.79 -21.11
C LEU A 165 11.44 34.44 -19.69
N SER A 166 10.47 33.52 -19.57
CA SER A 166 10.03 32.94 -18.31
C SER A 166 11.19 32.26 -17.58
N ALA A 167 11.99 31.45 -18.29
CA ALA A 167 13.16 30.79 -17.75
C ALA A 167 14.20 31.77 -17.21
N ILE A 168 14.56 32.80 -17.99
CA ILE A 168 15.50 33.85 -17.57
C ILE A 168 14.96 34.56 -16.33
N LYS A 169 13.67 34.93 -16.34
CA LYS A 169 13.03 35.68 -15.25
C LYS A 169 13.03 34.91 -13.93
N ILE A 170 12.54 33.67 -13.92
CA ILE A 170 12.50 32.88 -12.69
C ILE A 170 13.90 32.51 -12.21
N ALA A 171 14.83 32.17 -13.12
CA ALA A 171 16.20 31.85 -12.77
C ALA A 171 16.94 33.05 -12.19
N GLU A 172 16.76 34.25 -12.73
CA GLU A 172 17.39 35.48 -12.21
C GLU A 172 16.85 35.87 -10.83
N ILE A 173 15.54 35.74 -10.61
CA ILE A 173 14.91 36.00 -9.31
C ILE A 173 15.37 34.98 -8.27
N HIS A 174 15.32 33.70 -8.60
CA HIS A 174 15.77 32.62 -7.72
C HIS A 174 17.27 32.78 -7.39
N LYS A 175 18.11 33.03 -8.39
CA LYS A 175 19.53 33.35 -8.19
C LYS A 175 19.71 34.51 -7.22
N SER A 176 18.97 35.61 -7.40
CA SER A 176 19.05 36.77 -6.52
C SER A 176 18.68 36.44 -5.07
N MET A 177 17.70 35.56 -4.85
CA MET A 177 17.31 35.08 -3.51
C MET A 177 18.41 34.23 -2.88
N VAL A 178 18.99 33.30 -3.65
CA VAL A 178 20.07 32.43 -3.18
C VAL A 178 21.32 33.25 -2.84
N LEU A 179 21.75 34.15 -3.74
CA LEU A 179 22.93 34.99 -3.51
C LEU A 179 22.74 35.90 -2.29
N LYS A 180 21.58 36.52 -2.09
CA LYS A 180 21.31 37.33 -0.88
C LYS A 180 21.57 36.59 0.43
N LYS A 181 21.38 35.27 0.47
CA LYS A 181 21.58 34.45 1.67
C LYS A 181 22.96 33.78 1.72
N PHE A 182 23.50 33.37 0.57
CA PHE A 182 24.64 32.45 0.50
C PHE A 182 25.78 32.92 -0.42
N GLU A 183 25.82 34.18 -0.85
CA GLU A 183 26.80 34.73 -1.82
C GLU A 183 28.23 34.22 -1.63
N LYS A 184 28.74 34.23 -0.39
CA LYS A 184 30.12 33.81 -0.07
C LYS A 184 30.42 32.34 -0.39
N TYR A 185 29.41 31.50 -0.50
CA TYR A 185 29.53 30.06 -0.71
C TYR A 185 29.08 29.62 -2.10
N ILE A 186 28.29 30.43 -2.82
CA ILE A 186 27.89 30.07 -4.17
C ILE A 186 29.10 30.18 -5.10
N VAL A 187 29.51 29.06 -5.68
CA VAL A 187 30.56 28.99 -6.69
C VAL A 187 29.98 29.37 -8.04
N ALA A 188 28.84 28.77 -8.41
CA ALA A 188 28.16 29.04 -9.66
C ALA A 188 26.65 28.82 -9.55
N TYR A 189 25.89 29.62 -10.29
CA TYR A 189 24.48 29.40 -10.58
C TYR A 189 24.34 29.31 -12.10
N VAL A 190 23.84 28.18 -12.59
CA VAL A 190 23.89 27.86 -14.03
C VAL A 190 22.51 27.42 -14.51
N LEU A 191 22.04 28.03 -15.60
CA LEU A 191 20.89 27.57 -16.37
C LEU A 191 21.34 26.45 -17.30
N ALA A 192 20.61 25.35 -17.34
CA ALA A 192 20.97 24.15 -18.09
C ALA A 192 19.77 23.50 -18.79
N GLY A 193 19.97 22.29 -19.28
CA GLY A 193 18.91 21.46 -19.81
C GLY A 193 18.43 21.82 -21.22
N SER A 194 17.23 21.37 -21.53
CA SER A 194 16.68 21.40 -22.90
C SER A 194 16.49 22.82 -23.45
N LEU A 195 16.24 23.81 -22.59
CA LEU A 195 16.07 25.21 -22.97
C LEU A 195 17.34 25.80 -23.57
N VAL A 196 18.48 25.56 -22.93
CA VAL A 196 19.78 26.07 -23.39
C VAL A 196 20.23 25.34 -24.66
N GLN A 197 19.84 24.07 -24.82
CA GLN A 197 20.13 23.27 -26.01
C GLN A 197 19.21 23.58 -27.22
N GLY A 198 18.21 24.44 -27.07
CA GLY A 198 17.22 24.71 -28.13
C GLY A 198 16.25 23.54 -28.40
N LYS A 199 16.12 22.60 -27.45
CA LYS A 199 15.27 21.40 -27.57
C LYS A 199 14.04 21.43 -26.66
N ALA A 200 13.79 22.55 -26.00
CA ALA A 200 12.67 22.69 -25.08
C ALA A 200 11.31 22.64 -25.79
N THR A 201 10.34 22.06 -25.11
CA THR A 201 8.93 22.04 -25.48
C THR A 201 8.12 22.84 -24.46
N LYS A 202 6.82 23.04 -24.70
CA LYS A 202 5.96 23.80 -23.77
C LYS A 202 5.84 23.16 -22.38
N ASP A 203 6.03 21.85 -22.32
CA ASP A 203 5.96 21.03 -21.11
C ASP A 203 7.35 20.81 -20.49
N SER A 204 8.42 21.35 -21.10
CA SER A 204 9.77 21.24 -20.55
C SER A 204 9.91 22.06 -19.27
N ASP A 205 10.62 21.47 -18.31
CA ASP A 205 11.08 22.14 -17.11
C ASP A 205 12.24 23.10 -17.41
N ILE A 206 12.42 24.04 -16.51
CA ILE A 206 13.52 24.98 -16.45
C ILE A 206 14.57 24.40 -15.52
N ASP A 207 15.63 23.84 -16.07
CA ASP A 207 16.69 23.22 -15.30
C ASP A 207 17.72 24.26 -14.85
N VAL A 208 17.94 24.35 -13.54
CA VAL A 208 19.03 25.13 -12.96
C VAL A 208 19.83 24.25 -12.02
N PHE A 209 21.14 24.47 -12.00
CA PHE A 209 21.97 23.87 -10.97
C PHE A 209 22.88 24.91 -10.32
N LEU A 210 23.25 24.61 -9.08
CA LEU A 210 24.10 25.45 -8.27
C LEU A 210 25.22 24.60 -7.69
N VAL A 211 26.42 25.19 -7.64
CA VAL A 211 27.59 24.61 -6.98
C VAL A 211 27.90 25.47 -5.76
N ILE A 212 28.01 24.84 -4.60
CA ILE A 212 28.23 25.50 -3.31
C ILE A 212 29.54 25.02 -2.71
N ASP A 213 30.40 25.95 -2.33
CA ASP A 213 31.68 25.67 -1.69
C ASP A 213 31.47 25.09 -0.28
N ASP A 214 31.85 23.82 -0.10
CA ASP A 214 31.79 23.08 1.16
C ASP A 214 33.19 22.80 1.74
N THR A 215 34.25 23.38 1.17
CA THR A 215 35.64 23.05 1.52
C THR A 215 36.04 23.46 2.93
N ASP A 216 35.35 24.44 3.52
CA ASP A 216 35.60 24.95 4.88
C ASP A 216 34.70 24.34 5.97
N VAL A 217 33.85 23.36 5.61
CA VAL A 217 32.85 22.77 6.50
C VAL A 217 33.50 21.86 7.52
N LYS A 218 33.29 22.16 8.81
CA LYS A 218 33.87 21.40 9.94
C LYS A 218 32.85 20.87 10.97
N LYS A 219 31.64 21.42 11.00
CA LYS A 219 30.66 21.21 12.09
C LYS A 219 29.60 20.14 11.81
N MET A 220 29.44 19.72 10.56
CA MET A 220 28.47 18.69 10.17
C MET A 220 29.01 17.89 8.99
N THR A 221 28.39 16.75 8.71
CA THR A 221 28.77 15.93 7.55
C THR A 221 28.39 16.62 6.24
N ARG A 222 29.12 16.35 5.16
CA ARG A 222 28.83 16.88 3.81
C ARG A 222 27.43 16.49 3.32
N THR A 223 27.02 15.26 3.61
CA THR A 223 25.68 14.75 3.30
C THR A 223 24.59 15.57 3.97
N GLU A 224 24.71 15.83 5.28
CA GLU A 224 23.75 16.66 6.01
C GLU A 224 23.71 18.10 5.50
N LEU A 225 24.88 18.67 5.20
CA LEU A 225 24.96 20.02 4.64
C LEU A 225 24.23 20.11 3.30
N ARG A 226 24.52 19.16 2.39
CA ARG A 226 23.90 19.08 1.08
C ARG A 226 22.38 19.01 1.20
N ASP A 227 21.87 18.14 2.06
CA ASP A 227 20.42 17.93 2.21
C ASP A 227 19.73 19.17 2.82
N LYS A 228 20.36 19.85 3.79
CA LYS A 228 19.86 21.11 4.35
C LYS A 228 19.85 22.25 3.34
N LEU A 229 20.96 22.43 2.60
CA LEU A 229 21.05 23.47 1.57
C LEU A 229 20.04 23.23 0.45
N ARG A 230 19.90 21.96 0.03
CA ARG A 230 18.91 21.54 -0.96
C ARG A 230 17.50 21.92 -0.53
N ALA A 231 17.10 21.62 0.70
CA ALA A 231 15.77 21.96 1.20
C ALA A 231 15.51 23.48 1.16
N ILE A 232 16.48 24.29 1.61
CA ILE A 232 16.35 25.75 1.64
C ILE A 232 16.25 26.34 0.23
N ILE A 233 17.15 25.91 -0.67
CA ILE A 233 17.22 26.45 -2.04
C ILE A 233 15.99 26.03 -2.85
N ILE A 234 15.53 24.78 -2.73
CA ILE A 234 14.28 24.36 -3.37
C ILE A 234 13.10 25.18 -2.85
N GLY A 235 13.04 25.46 -1.54
CA GLY A 235 12.03 26.35 -0.95
C GLY A 235 12.04 27.75 -1.58
N MET A 236 13.21 28.35 -1.75
CA MET A 236 13.36 29.63 -2.46
C MET A 236 12.91 29.56 -3.92
N GLY A 237 13.09 28.41 -4.59
CA GLY A 237 12.59 28.17 -5.94
C GLY A 237 11.07 28.20 -6.03
N ILE A 238 10.40 27.61 -5.03
CA ILE A 238 8.93 27.63 -4.92
C ILE A 238 8.45 29.08 -4.74
N GLU A 239 9.04 29.82 -3.80
CA GLU A 239 8.75 31.24 -3.58
C GLU A 239 8.98 32.08 -4.84
N ALA A 240 10.08 31.86 -5.57
CA ALA A 240 10.34 32.52 -6.85
C ALA A 240 9.27 32.21 -7.90
N GLY A 241 8.78 30.96 -7.96
CA GLY A 241 7.66 30.58 -8.80
C GLY A 241 6.34 31.26 -8.43
N GLU A 242 6.10 31.50 -7.14
CA GLU A 242 4.94 32.26 -6.66
C GLU A 242 5.02 33.75 -7.02
N ILE A 243 6.19 34.37 -6.80
CA ILE A 243 6.45 35.79 -7.13
C ILE A 243 6.31 36.04 -8.63
N THR A 244 6.79 35.12 -9.46
CA THR A 244 6.78 35.28 -10.92
C THR A 244 5.49 34.83 -11.60
N GLY A 245 4.67 34.03 -10.90
CA GLY A 245 3.53 33.32 -11.49
C GLY A 245 3.93 32.08 -12.32
N ILE A 246 5.21 31.73 -12.38
CA ILE A 246 5.73 30.57 -13.12
C ILE A 246 5.87 29.40 -12.12
N ARG A 247 4.76 28.75 -11.80
CA ARG A 247 4.71 27.69 -10.78
C ARG A 247 5.12 26.34 -11.34
N ASN A 248 5.82 25.54 -10.53
CA ASN A 248 6.14 24.13 -10.78
C ASN A 248 6.90 23.85 -12.09
N LYS A 249 7.71 24.81 -12.56
CA LYS A 249 8.55 24.62 -13.75
C LYS A 249 10.05 24.65 -13.47
N LEU A 250 10.49 25.04 -12.27
CA LEU A 250 11.91 25.19 -11.96
C LEU A 250 12.45 23.90 -11.32
N ASN A 251 13.25 23.14 -12.06
CA ASN A 251 13.96 21.97 -11.55
C ASN A 251 15.34 22.39 -11.02
N ILE A 252 15.55 22.29 -9.71
CA ILE A 252 16.76 22.77 -9.05
C ILE A 252 17.64 21.61 -8.58
N GLN A 253 18.87 21.57 -9.08
CA GLN A 253 19.89 20.61 -8.66
C GLN A 253 20.98 21.32 -7.85
N VAL A 254 21.18 20.87 -6.61
CA VAL A 254 22.15 21.48 -5.69
C VAL A 254 23.32 20.53 -5.52
N TYR A 255 24.51 21.01 -5.85
CA TYR A 255 25.77 20.30 -5.69
C TYR A 255 26.67 21.03 -4.70
N ILE A 256 27.37 20.26 -3.88
CA ILE A 256 28.52 20.77 -3.13
C ILE A 256 29.77 20.64 -3.99
N LEU A 257 30.75 21.52 -3.77
CA LEU A 257 31.93 21.68 -4.62
C LEU A 257 32.75 20.41 -4.69
N THR A 258 32.98 19.72 -3.57
CA THR A 258 33.76 18.47 -3.57
C THR A 258 33.12 17.38 -4.43
N ASP A 259 31.81 17.16 -4.27
CA ASP A 259 31.06 16.12 -5.02
C ASP A 259 30.98 16.46 -6.51
N PHE A 260 30.79 17.74 -6.83
CA PHE A 260 30.77 18.21 -8.20
C PHE A 260 32.13 17.98 -8.86
N TRP A 261 33.22 18.33 -8.18
CA TRP A 261 34.58 18.12 -8.68
C TRP A 261 34.91 16.64 -8.89
N GLU A 262 34.53 15.77 -7.96
CA GLU A 262 34.69 14.33 -8.10
C GLU A 262 33.93 13.80 -9.32
N SER A 263 32.69 14.26 -9.50
CA SER A 263 31.87 13.90 -10.67
C SER A 263 32.47 14.41 -12.00
N VAL A 264 33.16 15.55 -12.00
CA VAL A 264 33.93 16.04 -13.16
C VAL A 264 35.11 15.10 -13.45
N ARG A 265 35.85 14.67 -12.43
CA ARG A 265 36.98 13.74 -12.56
C ARG A 265 36.54 12.38 -13.09
N GLU A 266 35.39 11.89 -12.64
CA GLU A 266 34.81 10.59 -13.02
C GLU A 266 34.02 10.61 -14.33
N ALA A 267 34.00 11.75 -15.01
CA ALA A 267 33.26 11.93 -16.26
C ALA A 267 31.77 11.59 -16.21
N ASN A 268 31.11 12.00 -15.13
CA ASN A 268 29.67 11.87 -14.99
C ASN A 268 28.94 12.56 -16.18
N PRO A 269 28.12 11.85 -16.99
CA PRO A 269 27.47 12.39 -18.18
C PRO A 269 26.58 13.60 -17.91
N VAL A 270 25.94 13.66 -16.76
CA VAL A 270 25.08 14.78 -16.36
C VAL A 270 25.93 16.01 -16.13
N ILE A 271 27.02 15.87 -15.37
CA ILE A 271 27.95 16.98 -15.08
C ILE A 271 28.68 17.44 -16.35
N PHE A 272 29.03 16.52 -17.24
CA PHE A 272 29.61 16.87 -18.55
C PHE A 272 28.62 17.65 -19.42
N THR A 273 27.34 17.28 -19.40
CA THR A 273 26.29 18.02 -20.10
C THR A 273 26.12 19.41 -19.50
N PHE A 274 26.15 19.53 -18.17
CA PHE A 274 26.08 20.80 -17.46
C PHE A 274 27.25 21.72 -17.76
N LEU A 275 28.48 21.20 -17.77
CA LEU A 275 29.67 21.98 -18.12
C LEU A 275 29.66 22.40 -19.60
N ARG A 276 29.30 21.48 -20.51
CA ARG A 276 29.32 21.73 -21.95
C ARG A 276 28.27 22.77 -22.36
N ASP A 277 27.04 22.56 -21.93
CA ASP A 277 25.89 23.30 -22.45
C ASP A 277 25.48 24.44 -21.50
N GLY A 278 25.70 24.31 -20.19
CA GLY A 278 25.19 25.25 -19.18
C GLY A 278 25.66 26.70 -19.36
N VAL A 279 24.75 27.63 -19.07
CA VAL A 279 24.97 29.09 -19.12
C VAL A 279 25.01 29.65 -17.69
N PRO A 280 26.15 30.19 -17.24
CA PRO A 280 26.26 30.70 -15.87
C PRO A 280 25.54 32.04 -15.76
N PHE A 281 24.54 32.14 -14.88
CA PHE A 281 23.91 33.41 -14.50
C PHE A 281 24.65 34.09 -13.35
N TYR A 282 25.55 33.34 -12.71
CA TYR A 282 26.55 33.79 -11.75
C TYR A 282 27.69 32.77 -11.75
N ASP A 283 28.93 33.24 -11.78
CA ASP A 283 30.13 32.43 -11.62
C ASP A 283 31.17 33.24 -10.84
N ARG A 284 31.76 32.65 -9.81
CA ARG A 284 32.85 33.25 -9.03
C ARG A 284 34.22 33.06 -9.70
N GLY A 285 34.25 32.53 -10.91
CA GLY A 285 35.45 32.32 -11.72
C GLY A 285 35.97 30.89 -11.70
N ILE A 286 35.10 29.90 -11.44
CA ILE A 286 35.46 28.48 -11.44
C ILE A 286 34.75 27.72 -12.56
N PHE A 287 33.46 27.99 -12.78
CA PHE A 287 32.67 27.26 -13.76
C PHE A 287 33.17 27.49 -15.19
N MET A 288 33.45 28.74 -15.57
CA MET A 288 33.94 29.06 -16.91
C MET A 288 35.30 28.42 -17.22
N PRO A 289 36.31 28.43 -16.33
CA PRO A 289 37.51 27.63 -16.50
C PRO A 289 37.26 26.15 -16.74
N TRP A 290 36.39 25.48 -15.96
CA TRP A 290 36.05 24.08 -16.20
C TRP A 290 35.41 23.85 -17.56
N LYS A 291 34.46 24.72 -17.96
CA LYS A 291 33.84 24.68 -19.28
C LYS A 291 34.86 24.82 -20.40
N GLN A 292 35.84 25.72 -20.27
CA GLN A 292 36.91 25.90 -21.26
C GLN A 292 37.87 24.70 -21.30
N LEU A 293 38.26 24.16 -20.14
CA LEU A 293 39.11 22.97 -20.06
C LEU A 293 38.43 21.75 -20.69
N LEU A 294 37.12 21.61 -20.54
CA LEU A 294 36.32 20.59 -21.23
C LEU A 294 36.34 20.81 -22.74
N LYS A 295 36.11 22.05 -23.23
CA LYS A 295 36.18 22.38 -24.67
C LYS A 295 37.55 22.14 -25.28
N MET A 296 38.63 22.35 -24.52
CA MET A 296 40.01 22.06 -24.92
C MET A 296 40.36 20.56 -24.86
N GLY A 297 39.44 19.70 -24.41
CA GLY A 297 39.69 18.27 -24.24
C GLY A 297 40.66 17.93 -23.09
N LYS A 298 40.89 18.88 -22.16
CA LYS A 298 41.75 18.68 -20.98
C LYS A 298 41.02 17.93 -19.87
N ILE A 299 39.71 18.15 -19.74
CA ILE A 299 38.84 17.30 -18.93
C ILE A 299 38.37 16.16 -19.85
N LYS A 300 38.89 14.95 -19.63
CA LYS A 300 38.56 13.75 -20.39
C LYS A 300 38.16 12.62 -19.43
N PRO A 301 37.29 11.69 -19.86
CA PRO A 301 37.02 10.48 -19.08
C PRO A 301 38.32 9.73 -18.81
N SER A 302 38.49 9.32 -17.55
CA SER A 302 39.60 8.45 -17.17
C SER A 302 39.32 7.02 -17.64
N PRO A 303 40.35 6.18 -17.90
CA PRO A 303 40.16 4.76 -18.17
C PRO A 303 39.31 4.07 -17.10
N GLU A 304 39.50 4.41 -15.83
CA GLU A 304 38.74 3.87 -14.69
C GLU A 304 37.26 4.23 -14.77
N ALA A 305 36.93 5.47 -15.17
CA ALA A 305 35.55 5.87 -15.40
C ALA A 305 34.92 5.04 -16.54
N ILE A 306 35.65 4.82 -17.64
CA ILE A 306 35.16 4.03 -18.77
C ILE A 306 34.89 2.58 -18.34
N ASP A 307 35.83 1.97 -17.60
CA ASP A 307 35.69 0.60 -17.08
C ASP A 307 34.56 0.48 -16.05
N MET A 308 34.38 1.50 -15.20
CA MET A 308 33.24 1.58 -14.28
C MET A 308 31.91 1.62 -15.05
N TYR A 309 31.80 2.43 -16.10
CA TYR A 309 30.59 2.47 -16.93
C TYR A 309 30.33 1.14 -17.62
N LEU A 310 31.36 0.47 -18.15
CA LEU A 310 31.22 -0.83 -18.79
C LEU A 310 30.76 -1.92 -17.79
N SER A 311 31.44 -2.01 -16.64
CA SER A 311 31.12 -2.99 -15.58
C SER A 311 29.75 -2.76 -14.95
N SER A 312 29.24 -1.52 -14.95
CA SER A 312 27.88 -1.22 -14.47
C SER A 312 26.81 -1.96 -15.27
N GLY A 313 27.00 -2.14 -16.59
CA GLY A 313 26.10 -2.91 -17.45
C GLY A 313 26.04 -4.38 -17.05
N GLU A 314 27.19 -4.99 -16.78
CA GLU A 314 27.29 -6.37 -16.31
C GLU A 314 26.65 -6.57 -14.94
N GLN A 315 26.87 -5.64 -14.01
CA GLN A 315 26.23 -5.64 -12.70
C GLN A 315 24.70 -5.54 -12.81
N MET A 316 24.19 -4.69 -13.71
CA MET A 316 22.74 -4.59 -13.95
C MET A 316 22.17 -5.88 -14.53
N LEU A 317 22.86 -6.55 -15.46
CA LEU A 317 22.44 -7.85 -15.98
C LEU A 317 22.46 -8.94 -14.90
N SER A 318 23.47 -8.96 -14.04
CA SER A 318 23.52 -9.86 -12.88
C SER A 318 22.33 -9.64 -11.95
N ARG A 319 21.97 -8.36 -11.69
CA ARG A 319 20.78 -8.01 -10.91
C ARG A 319 19.48 -8.51 -11.56
N VAL A 320 19.35 -8.43 -12.88
CA VAL A 320 18.20 -8.99 -13.61
C VAL A 320 18.12 -10.50 -13.45
N LYS A 321 19.24 -11.21 -13.61
CA LYS A 321 19.30 -12.67 -13.42
C LYS A 321 18.91 -13.09 -12.00
N ASN A 322 19.38 -12.37 -10.99
CA ASN A 322 19.02 -12.64 -9.59
C ASN A 322 17.52 -12.42 -9.35
N LYS A 323 16.93 -11.34 -9.87
CA LYS A 323 15.48 -11.10 -9.77
C LYS A 323 14.66 -12.21 -10.42
N LEU A 324 15.05 -12.68 -11.61
CA LEU A 324 14.36 -13.79 -12.27
C LEU A 324 14.46 -15.07 -11.43
N ARG A 325 15.62 -15.34 -10.85
CA ARG A 325 15.82 -16.47 -9.94
C ARG A 325 14.88 -16.36 -8.74
N ASP A 326 14.85 -15.22 -8.04
CA ASP A 326 14.02 -15.02 -6.85
C ASP A 326 12.53 -15.22 -7.17
N ILE A 327 12.04 -14.68 -8.28
CA ILE A 327 10.66 -14.89 -8.76
C ILE A 327 10.40 -16.40 -9.00
N GLY A 328 11.34 -17.06 -9.68
CA GLY A 328 11.25 -18.48 -10.04
C GLY A 328 11.30 -19.44 -8.84
N THR A 329 12.02 -19.07 -7.77
CA THR A 329 12.29 -19.97 -6.64
C THR A 329 11.46 -19.67 -5.40
N GLU A 330 11.20 -18.41 -5.08
CA GLU A 330 10.53 -18.01 -3.84
C GLU A 330 9.10 -17.53 -4.09
N ASP A 331 8.91 -16.56 -5.01
CA ASP A 331 7.60 -15.93 -5.18
C ASP A 331 6.54 -16.93 -5.65
N PHE A 332 6.81 -17.70 -6.71
CA PHE A 332 5.88 -18.73 -7.16
C PHE A 332 5.68 -19.82 -6.12
N PHE A 333 6.74 -20.24 -5.44
CA PHE A 333 6.67 -21.28 -4.41
C PHE A 333 5.70 -20.92 -3.29
N TRP A 334 5.87 -19.75 -2.66
CA TRP A 334 4.99 -19.31 -1.58
C TRP A 334 3.59 -18.96 -2.06
N SER A 335 3.45 -18.51 -3.31
CA SER A 335 2.16 -18.13 -3.90
C SER A 335 1.17 -19.29 -4.00
N ILE A 336 1.63 -20.52 -4.21
CA ILE A 336 0.75 -21.68 -4.35
C ILE A 336 0.87 -22.68 -3.20
N LEU A 337 2.03 -22.83 -2.56
CA LEU A 337 2.18 -23.76 -1.44
C LEU A 337 1.33 -23.35 -0.24
N THR A 338 1.44 -22.08 0.19
CA THR A 338 0.71 -21.60 1.39
C THR A 338 -0.80 -21.73 1.21
N PRO A 339 -1.39 -21.32 0.07
CA PRO A 339 -2.82 -21.57 -0.16
C PRO A 339 -3.18 -23.06 -0.21
N SER A 340 -2.31 -23.92 -0.73
CA SER A 340 -2.53 -25.38 -0.72
C SER A 340 -2.59 -25.93 0.71
N GLN A 341 -1.66 -25.50 1.56
CA GLN A 341 -1.67 -25.84 2.99
C GLN A 341 -2.95 -25.33 3.66
N ALA A 342 -3.40 -24.11 3.33
CA ALA A 342 -4.65 -23.56 3.83
C ALA A 342 -5.88 -24.38 3.39
N ALA A 343 -5.90 -24.91 2.16
CA ALA A 343 -6.97 -25.80 1.70
C ALA A 343 -7.01 -27.10 2.54
N LEU A 344 -5.84 -27.68 2.82
CA LEU A 344 -5.72 -28.85 3.69
C LEU A 344 -6.15 -28.54 5.14
N MET A 345 -5.76 -27.38 5.67
CA MET A 345 -6.19 -26.89 6.99
C MET A 345 -7.70 -26.71 7.08
N MET A 346 -8.33 -26.18 6.04
CA MET A 346 -9.79 -26.05 5.98
C MET A 346 -10.48 -27.42 6.02
N TYR A 347 -9.84 -28.45 5.47
CA TYR A 347 -10.32 -29.82 5.55
C TYR A 347 -10.02 -30.50 6.91
N GLY A 348 -9.25 -29.85 7.78
CA GLY A 348 -8.90 -30.31 9.13
C GLY A 348 -7.55 -31.03 9.24
N VAL A 349 -6.70 -30.92 8.22
CA VAL A 349 -5.33 -31.47 8.23
C VAL A 349 -4.36 -30.38 8.68
N PRO A 350 -3.44 -30.64 9.63
CA PRO A 350 -2.43 -29.66 10.00
C PRO A 350 -1.57 -29.27 8.78
N PRO A 351 -1.04 -28.04 8.71
CA PRO A 351 -0.28 -27.59 7.55
C PRO A 351 0.94 -28.51 7.31
N PRO A 352 1.00 -29.23 6.17
CA PRO A 352 2.08 -30.17 5.92
C PRO A 352 3.36 -29.48 5.46
N THR A 353 4.48 -30.21 5.45
CA THR A 353 5.72 -29.69 4.85
C THR A 353 5.60 -29.53 3.33
N PRO A 354 6.45 -28.71 2.68
CA PRO A 354 6.46 -28.60 1.22
C PRO A 354 6.59 -29.94 0.49
N LYS A 355 7.28 -30.92 1.08
CA LYS A 355 7.48 -32.25 0.49
C LYS A 355 6.21 -33.11 0.55
N GLU A 356 5.42 -32.96 1.61
CA GLU A 356 4.22 -33.76 1.87
C GLU A 356 2.98 -33.15 1.22
N ALA A 357 2.92 -31.82 1.07
CA ALA A 357 1.75 -31.11 0.58
C ALA A 357 1.17 -31.68 -0.73
N PRO A 358 1.95 -31.96 -1.79
CA PRO A 358 1.39 -32.53 -3.02
C PRO A 358 0.76 -33.92 -2.82
N GLY A 359 1.38 -34.76 -1.98
CA GLY A 359 0.88 -36.09 -1.66
C GLY A 359 -0.48 -36.03 -0.98
N LEU A 360 -0.62 -35.19 0.05
CA LEU A 360 -1.88 -35.00 0.76
C LEU A 360 -2.97 -34.35 -0.11
N MET A 361 -2.61 -33.36 -0.94
CA MET A 361 -3.54 -32.78 -1.90
C MET A 361 -4.10 -33.84 -2.86
N ARG A 362 -3.25 -34.76 -3.33
CA ARG A 362 -3.64 -35.87 -4.21
C ARG A 362 -4.50 -36.90 -3.49
N GLU A 363 -4.12 -37.32 -2.29
CA GLU A 363 -4.86 -38.33 -1.53
C GLU A 363 -6.24 -37.84 -1.12
N ILE A 364 -6.34 -36.61 -0.63
CA ILE A 364 -7.60 -36.08 -0.10
C ILE A 364 -8.46 -35.53 -1.24
N PHE A 365 -7.97 -34.54 -1.98
CA PHE A 365 -8.83 -33.80 -2.90
C PHE A 365 -8.95 -34.45 -4.27
N VAL A 366 -8.00 -35.28 -4.72
CA VAL A 366 -8.12 -35.99 -6.00
C VAL A 366 -8.75 -37.37 -5.80
N LYS A 367 -8.21 -38.19 -4.89
CA LYS A 367 -8.63 -39.60 -4.73
C LYS A 367 -9.85 -39.78 -3.84
N LYS A 368 -9.86 -39.19 -2.64
CA LYS A 368 -10.93 -39.40 -1.66
C LYS A 368 -12.19 -38.59 -2.00
N GLU A 369 -12.03 -37.29 -2.20
CA GLU A 369 -13.16 -36.37 -2.39
C GLU A 369 -13.50 -36.12 -3.88
N GLY A 370 -12.56 -36.35 -4.80
CA GLY A 370 -12.75 -36.07 -6.24
C GLY A 370 -12.97 -34.59 -6.58
N LEU A 371 -12.55 -33.68 -5.70
CA LEU A 371 -12.75 -32.23 -5.81
C LEU A 371 -11.64 -31.49 -6.56
N LEU A 372 -10.52 -32.15 -6.88
CA LEU A 372 -9.38 -31.55 -7.59
C LEU A 372 -8.85 -32.50 -8.66
N GLU A 373 -8.38 -31.95 -9.77
CA GLU A 373 -7.77 -32.69 -10.88
C GLU A 373 -6.24 -32.83 -10.66
N ASP A 374 -5.67 -34.00 -11.01
CA ASP A 374 -4.25 -34.32 -10.75
C ASP A 374 -3.26 -33.37 -11.44
N ASN A 375 -3.63 -32.79 -12.58
CA ASN A 375 -2.79 -31.82 -13.29
C ASN A 375 -2.48 -30.58 -12.43
N PHE A 376 -3.40 -30.15 -11.56
CA PHE A 376 -3.12 -29.05 -10.63
C PHE A 376 -2.12 -29.47 -9.54
N VAL A 377 -2.18 -30.71 -9.06
CA VAL A 377 -1.16 -31.21 -8.12
C VAL A 377 0.22 -31.23 -8.78
N LYS A 378 0.30 -31.60 -10.07
CA LYS A 378 1.56 -31.54 -10.83
C LYS A 378 2.14 -30.13 -10.96
N ILE A 379 1.30 -29.10 -11.06
CA ILE A 379 1.77 -27.70 -11.04
C ILE A 379 2.48 -27.41 -9.70
N LEU A 380 1.85 -27.80 -8.58
CA LEU A 380 2.46 -27.65 -7.25
C LEU A 380 3.79 -28.41 -7.14
N GLU A 381 3.86 -29.65 -7.61
CA GLU A 381 5.09 -30.45 -7.64
C GLU A 381 6.19 -29.79 -8.47
N ASN A 382 5.85 -29.28 -9.66
CA ASN A 382 6.82 -28.62 -10.56
C ASN A 382 7.43 -27.37 -9.92
N VAL A 383 6.62 -26.55 -9.25
CA VAL A 383 7.11 -25.34 -8.56
C VAL A 383 8.03 -25.71 -7.39
N ILE A 384 7.64 -26.69 -6.58
CA ILE A 384 8.47 -27.18 -5.47
C ILE A 384 9.79 -27.77 -5.98
N GLN A 385 9.74 -28.53 -7.07
CA GLN A 385 10.92 -29.13 -7.68
C GLN A 385 11.85 -28.07 -8.26
N THR A 386 11.29 -27.04 -8.92
CA THR A 386 12.05 -25.91 -9.46
C THR A 386 12.89 -25.26 -8.36
N ARG A 387 12.27 -24.94 -7.21
CA ARG A 387 12.99 -24.38 -6.07
C ARG A 387 14.12 -25.29 -5.57
N LYS A 388 13.84 -26.58 -5.39
CA LYS A 388 14.84 -27.58 -4.93
C LYS A 388 16.00 -27.74 -5.90
N ASP A 389 15.76 -27.65 -7.20
CA ASP A 389 16.82 -27.76 -8.20
C ASP A 389 17.79 -26.57 -8.13
N PHE A 390 17.29 -25.38 -7.75
CA PHE A 390 18.12 -24.22 -7.44
C PHE A 390 18.83 -24.32 -6.08
N GLU A 391 18.16 -24.79 -5.04
CA GLU A 391 18.76 -24.98 -3.69
C GLU A 391 19.93 -25.98 -3.73
N HIS A 392 19.79 -27.09 -4.46
CA HIS A 392 20.83 -28.10 -4.60
C HIS A 392 21.89 -27.75 -5.67
N GLY A 393 21.79 -26.59 -6.31
CA GLY A 393 22.73 -26.16 -7.34
C GLY A 393 22.70 -26.99 -8.63
N LYS A 394 21.69 -27.86 -8.82
CA LYS A 394 21.46 -28.57 -10.09
C LYS A 394 21.19 -27.61 -11.23
N ARG A 395 20.61 -26.45 -10.89
CA ARG A 395 20.24 -25.40 -11.81
C ARG A 395 20.76 -24.04 -11.34
N LYS A 396 21.41 -23.30 -12.24
CA LYS A 396 22.02 -22.00 -11.94
C LYS A 396 21.27 -20.79 -12.49
N GLU A 397 20.56 -20.96 -13.60
CA GLU A 397 19.83 -19.87 -14.28
C GLU A 397 18.42 -20.30 -14.67
N ILE A 398 17.49 -19.33 -14.63
CA ILE A 398 16.12 -19.47 -15.12
C ILE A 398 15.88 -18.47 -16.25
N THR A 399 15.27 -18.92 -17.34
CA THR A 399 14.97 -18.06 -18.49
C THR A 399 13.63 -17.35 -18.31
N GLY A 400 13.45 -16.20 -18.98
CA GLY A 400 12.17 -15.48 -18.97
C GLY A 400 10.99 -16.34 -19.47
N LYS A 401 11.22 -17.20 -20.47
CA LYS A 401 10.19 -18.12 -20.98
C LYS A 401 9.68 -19.10 -19.92
N GLU A 402 10.57 -19.53 -19.03
CA GLU A 402 10.18 -20.43 -17.95
C GLU A 402 9.44 -19.71 -16.83
N ILE A 403 9.83 -18.47 -16.53
CA ILE A 403 9.08 -17.60 -15.62
C ILE A 403 7.66 -17.37 -16.16
N ASP A 404 7.50 -17.06 -17.45
CA ASP A 404 6.19 -16.89 -18.07
C ASP A 404 5.33 -18.17 -17.97
N LYS A 405 5.95 -19.34 -18.15
CA LYS A 405 5.26 -20.63 -17.98
C LYS A 405 4.83 -20.86 -16.53
N LEU A 406 5.73 -20.62 -15.56
CA LEU A 406 5.42 -20.77 -14.14
C LEU A 406 4.30 -19.82 -13.71
N LEU A 407 4.27 -18.59 -14.26
CA LEU A 407 3.21 -17.63 -14.03
C LEU A 407 1.86 -18.15 -14.49
N ASP A 408 1.75 -18.59 -15.75
CA ASP A 408 0.50 -19.14 -16.31
C ASP A 408 0.02 -20.38 -15.53
N ASP A 409 0.93 -21.28 -15.17
CA ASP A 409 0.61 -22.45 -14.35
C ASP A 409 0.10 -22.04 -12.95
N CYS A 410 0.76 -21.10 -12.28
CA CYS A 410 0.36 -20.62 -10.95
C CYS A 410 -0.98 -19.88 -10.98
N GLU A 411 -1.26 -19.06 -12.01
CA GLU A 411 -2.54 -18.38 -12.17
C GLU A 411 -3.69 -19.36 -12.37
N LYS A 412 -3.50 -20.37 -13.24
CA LYS A 412 -4.46 -21.45 -13.44
C LYS A 412 -4.71 -22.22 -12.15
N TYR A 413 -3.64 -22.57 -11.43
CA TYR A 413 -3.71 -23.24 -10.14
C TYR A 413 -4.50 -22.44 -9.12
N MET A 414 -4.17 -21.16 -8.93
CA MET A 414 -4.85 -20.30 -7.96
C MET A 414 -6.33 -20.10 -8.27
N LYS A 415 -6.69 -19.95 -9.55
CA LYS A 415 -8.09 -19.88 -9.98
C LYS A 415 -8.85 -21.16 -9.63
N ARG A 416 -8.24 -22.33 -9.83
CA ARG A 416 -8.86 -23.62 -9.48
C ARG A 416 -8.93 -23.83 -7.98
N LEU A 417 -7.88 -23.46 -7.25
CA LEU A 417 -7.80 -23.60 -5.81
C LEU A 417 -8.90 -22.78 -5.13
N LYS A 418 -9.17 -21.55 -5.56
CA LYS A 418 -10.31 -20.75 -5.06
C LYS A 418 -11.65 -21.48 -5.19
N ARG A 419 -11.87 -22.22 -6.28
CA ARG A 419 -13.06 -23.07 -6.43
C ARG A 419 -13.03 -24.25 -5.45
N LEU A 420 -11.88 -24.89 -5.27
CA LEU A 420 -11.72 -25.95 -4.29
C LEU A 420 -12.08 -25.48 -2.87
N PHE A 421 -11.66 -24.28 -2.45
CA PHE A 421 -12.06 -23.69 -1.16
C PHE A 421 -13.59 -23.66 -0.99
N THR A 422 -14.32 -23.17 -1.99
CA THR A 422 -15.80 -23.15 -1.93
C THR A 422 -16.43 -24.54 -1.89
N GLN A 423 -15.76 -25.55 -2.47
CA GLN A 423 -16.22 -26.93 -2.43
C GLN A 423 -15.94 -27.57 -1.05
N ILE A 424 -14.77 -27.32 -0.47
CA ILE A 424 -14.41 -27.80 0.87
C ILE A 424 -15.36 -27.20 1.93
N GLU A 425 -15.68 -25.90 1.83
CA GLU A 425 -16.64 -25.27 2.74
C GLU A 425 -17.98 -25.99 2.75
N LYS A 426 -18.51 -26.34 1.56
CA LYS A 426 -19.77 -27.10 1.44
C LYS A 426 -19.67 -28.47 2.10
N VAL A 427 -18.63 -29.24 1.80
CA VAL A 427 -18.43 -30.58 2.41
C VAL A 427 -18.31 -30.48 3.94
N LYS A 428 -17.67 -29.45 4.47
CA LYS A 428 -17.55 -29.26 5.92
C LYS A 428 -18.84 -28.80 6.59
N GLU A 429 -19.62 -27.96 5.93
CA GLU A 429 -20.97 -27.60 6.37
C GLU A 429 -21.87 -28.84 6.41
N GLU A 430 -21.78 -29.67 5.36
CA GLU A 430 -22.46 -30.96 5.23
C GLU A 430 -22.14 -31.92 6.39
N GLU A 431 -20.86 -32.20 6.62
CA GLU A 431 -20.41 -33.06 7.75
C GLU A 431 -20.87 -32.51 9.11
N THR A 432 -20.89 -31.19 9.27
CA THR A 432 -21.24 -30.55 10.53
C THR A 432 -22.74 -30.68 10.83
N MET A 433 -23.60 -30.47 9.83
CA MET A 433 -25.06 -30.56 10.03
C MET A 433 -25.51 -31.98 10.41
N VAL A 434 -24.92 -32.99 9.77
CA VAL A 434 -25.18 -34.40 10.10
C VAL A 434 -24.77 -34.70 11.54
N LYS A 435 -23.54 -34.33 11.95
CA LYS A 435 -23.06 -34.52 13.33
C LYS A 435 -23.92 -33.82 14.37
N ILE A 436 -24.37 -32.60 14.07
CA ILE A 436 -25.27 -31.82 14.94
C ILE A 436 -26.60 -32.56 15.12
N TYR A 437 -27.21 -33.02 14.03
CA TYR A 437 -28.46 -33.76 14.07
C TYR A 437 -28.34 -35.08 14.86
N ASP A 438 -27.29 -35.86 14.60
CA ASP A 438 -27.03 -37.13 15.31
C ASP A 438 -26.78 -36.91 16.81
N GLY A 439 -26.06 -35.84 17.17
CA GLY A 439 -25.83 -35.45 18.56
C GLY A 439 -27.12 -35.11 19.30
N VAL A 440 -28.03 -34.36 18.66
CA VAL A 440 -29.36 -34.06 19.22
C VAL A 440 -30.19 -35.33 19.38
N GLN A 441 -30.24 -36.18 18.35
CA GLN A 441 -30.97 -37.45 18.38
C GLN A 441 -30.48 -38.35 19.53
N THR A 442 -29.16 -38.43 19.73
CA THR A 442 -28.56 -39.21 20.82
C THR A 442 -28.96 -38.64 22.19
N ALA A 443 -28.78 -37.34 22.40
CA ALA A 443 -29.14 -36.68 23.66
C ALA A 443 -30.64 -36.84 23.99
N LEU A 444 -31.51 -36.72 23.00
CA LEU A 444 -32.95 -36.93 23.17
C LEU A 444 -33.29 -38.36 23.57
N ARG A 445 -32.71 -39.36 22.89
CA ARG A 445 -32.92 -40.78 23.21
C ARG A 445 -32.47 -41.08 24.63
N ASP A 446 -31.35 -40.53 25.08
CA ASP A 446 -30.84 -40.76 26.44
C ASP A 446 -31.72 -40.11 27.51
N VAL A 447 -32.21 -38.88 27.28
CA VAL A 447 -33.18 -38.25 28.19
C VAL A 447 -34.48 -39.05 28.25
N LEU A 448 -34.99 -39.50 27.10
CA LEU A 448 -36.24 -40.28 27.04
C LEU A 448 -36.10 -41.64 27.74
N LYS A 449 -34.95 -42.29 27.65
CA LYS A 449 -34.64 -43.51 28.43
C LYS A 449 -34.70 -43.24 29.94
N LEU A 450 -34.14 -42.13 30.41
CA LEU A 450 -34.24 -41.74 31.83
C LEU A 450 -35.70 -41.49 32.25
N GLU A 451 -36.57 -41.07 31.33
CA GLU A 451 -38.02 -40.93 31.56
C GLU A 451 -38.81 -42.24 31.42
N GLY A 452 -38.13 -43.38 31.27
CA GLY A 452 -38.76 -44.70 31.18
C GLY A 452 -39.23 -45.09 29.77
N VAL A 453 -38.74 -44.42 28.73
CA VAL A 453 -39.03 -44.76 27.34
C VAL A 453 -37.83 -45.45 26.70
N GLU A 454 -37.86 -46.78 26.61
CA GLU A 454 -36.70 -47.58 26.17
C GLU A 454 -36.41 -47.50 24.67
N LYS A 455 -37.45 -47.44 23.83
CA LYS A 455 -37.34 -47.41 22.37
C LYS A 455 -38.34 -46.44 21.77
N VAL A 456 -37.84 -45.55 20.90
CA VAL A 456 -38.64 -44.60 20.15
C VAL A 456 -38.17 -44.62 18.70
N LYS A 457 -39.11 -44.74 17.76
CA LYS A 457 -38.83 -44.61 16.33
C LYS A 457 -38.47 -43.15 16.02
N GLU A 458 -37.58 -42.93 15.07
CA GLU A 458 -37.09 -41.59 14.77
C GLU A 458 -38.20 -40.61 14.35
N SER A 459 -39.19 -41.10 13.60
CA SER A 459 -40.39 -40.34 13.21
C SER A 459 -41.25 -39.87 14.39
N ASP A 460 -41.18 -40.57 15.51
CA ASP A 460 -42.03 -40.33 16.68
C ASP A 460 -41.32 -39.58 17.81
N ILE A 461 -40.00 -39.36 17.69
CA ILE A 461 -39.18 -38.71 18.74
C ILE A 461 -39.72 -37.32 19.11
N ILE A 462 -40.15 -36.52 18.13
CA ILE A 462 -40.70 -35.18 18.40
C ILE A 462 -42.00 -35.28 19.21
N LYS A 463 -42.90 -36.20 18.84
CA LYS A 463 -44.19 -36.38 19.54
C LYS A 463 -43.98 -36.87 20.97
N VAL A 464 -43.13 -37.88 21.15
CA VAL A 464 -42.83 -38.45 22.46
C VAL A 464 -42.10 -37.43 23.35
N PHE A 465 -41.22 -36.61 22.77
CA PHE A 465 -40.57 -35.51 23.49
C PHE A 465 -41.59 -34.46 23.98
N GLU A 466 -42.54 -34.07 23.12
CA GLU A 466 -43.61 -33.15 23.49
C GLU A 466 -44.47 -33.71 24.65
N GLU A 467 -44.92 -34.96 24.55
CA GLU A 467 -45.76 -35.59 25.57
C GLU A 467 -45.06 -35.81 26.91
N LYS A 468 -43.83 -36.36 26.89
CA LYS A 468 -43.16 -36.84 28.12
C LYS A 468 -42.34 -35.77 28.83
N LEU A 469 -41.88 -34.75 28.11
CA LEU A 469 -40.95 -33.75 28.64
C LEU A 469 -41.53 -32.33 28.62
N ILE A 470 -42.24 -31.93 27.55
CA ILE A 470 -42.83 -30.58 27.47
C ILE A 470 -44.14 -30.53 28.27
N ASN A 471 -45.12 -31.37 27.94
CA ASN A 471 -46.44 -31.38 28.58
C ASN A 471 -46.36 -31.74 30.08
N ALA A 472 -45.35 -32.53 30.46
CA ALA A 472 -45.05 -32.84 31.86
C ALA A 472 -44.33 -31.69 32.61
N GLY A 473 -44.08 -30.54 31.97
CA GLY A 473 -43.43 -29.37 32.57
C GLY A 473 -41.94 -29.53 32.89
N LYS A 474 -41.28 -30.58 32.35
CA LYS A 474 -39.88 -30.91 32.64
C LYS A 474 -38.90 -30.11 31.78
N VAL A 475 -39.33 -29.74 30.58
CA VAL A 475 -38.52 -29.01 29.58
C VAL A 475 -39.34 -27.81 29.06
N PRO A 476 -38.72 -26.61 28.90
CA PRO A 476 -39.41 -25.45 28.34
C PRO A 476 -39.91 -25.65 26.91
N ALA A 477 -41.13 -25.18 26.61
CA ALA A 477 -41.77 -25.29 25.30
C ALA A 477 -40.94 -24.74 24.12
N LYS A 478 -40.08 -23.74 24.35
CA LYS A 478 -39.19 -23.18 23.31
C LYS A 478 -38.33 -24.24 22.63
N PHE A 479 -37.95 -25.29 23.35
CA PHE A 479 -37.09 -26.37 22.82
C PHE A 479 -37.82 -27.30 21.86
N LEU A 480 -39.15 -27.38 21.91
CA LEU A 480 -39.93 -28.08 20.90
C LEU A 480 -39.84 -27.39 19.54
N ARG A 481 -39.89 -26.05 19.53
CA ARG A 481 -39.68 -25.25 18.32
C ARG A 481 -38.27 -25.46 17.78
N THR A 482 -37.27 -25.37 18.64
CA THR A 482 -35.87 -25.67 18.27
C THR A 482 -35.73 -27.05 17.63
N LEU A 483 -36.34 -28.09 18.20
CA LEU A 483 -36.27 -29.45 17.65
C LEU A 483 -36.91 -29.55 16.26
N LYS A 484 -38.10 -28.95 16.07
CA LYS A 484 -38.78 -28.89 14.77
C LYS A 484 -37.94 -28.13 13.73
N ASP A 485 -37.32 -27.02 14.13
CA ASP A 485 -36.45 -26.23 13.26
C ASP A 485 -35.21 -27.03 12.83
N ILE A 486 -34.63 -27.84 13.72
CA ILE A 486 -33.48 -28.71 13.41
C ILE A 486 -33.88 -29.83 12.43
N THR A 487 -35.02 -30.48 12.66
CA THR A 487 -35.52 -31.53 11.76
C THR A 487 -35.83 -30.96 10.38
N LYS A 488 -36.44 -29.78 10.32
CA LYS A 488 -36.66 -29.07 9.06
C LYS A 488 -35.34 -28.70 8.40
N ALA A 489 -34.39 -28.16 9.15
CA ALA A 489 -33.07 -27.82 8.62
C ALA A 489 -32.33 -29.06 8.07
N LYS A 490 -32.48 -30.24 8.69
CA LYS A 490 -31.93 -31.48 8.14
C LYS A 490 -32.61 -31.90 6.83
N ALA A 491 -33.93 -31.75 6.74
CA ALA A 491 -34.68 -32.08 5.52
C ALA A 491 -34.40 -31.10 4.38
N ASP A 492 -34.36 -29.79 4.67
CA ASP A 492 -34.01 -28.76 3.69
C ASP A 492 -32.54 -28.91 3.25
N TYR A 493 -31.67 -29.40 4.13
CA TYR A 493 -30.29 -29.79 3.83
C TYR A 493 -30.23 -30.99 2.87
N ASP A 494 -30.99 -32.06 3.15
CA ASP A 494 -31.05 -33.24 2.27
C ASP A 494 -31.63 -32.91 0.89
N ALA A 495 -32.41 -31.82 0.80
CA ALA A 495 -32.92 -31.24 -0.44
C ALA A 495 -32.01 -30.19 -1.09
N GLY A 496 -30.85 -29.86 -0.50
CA GLY A 496 -29.89 -28.88 -1.02
C GLY A 496 -30.31 -27.41 -0.93
N LYS A 497 -31.26 -27.06 -0.04
CA LYS A 497 -31.89 -25.73 0.05
C LYS A 497 -31.38 -24.83 1.17
N LEU A 498 -30.47 -25.32 2.03
CA LEU A 498 -30.02 -24.55 3.21
C LEU A 498 -29.04 -23.43 2.86
N THR A 499 -29.16 -22.29 3.54
CA THR A 499 -28.21 -21.17 3.47
C THR A 499 -27.23 -21.16 4.65
N LYS A 500 -26.05 -20.53 4.46
CA LYS A 500 -25.01 -20.38 5.51
C LYS A 500 -25.55 -19.80 6.82
N THR A 501 -26.42 -18.80 6.73
CA THR A 501 -27.02 -18.14 7.90
C THR A 501 -27.92 -19.09 8.69
N GLU A 502 -28.67 -19.95 7.99
CA GLU A 502 -29.55 -20.94 8.61
C GLU A 502 -28.75 -22.04 9.32
N VAL A 503 -27.63 -22.51 8.74
CA VAL A 503 -26.73 -23.47 9.39
C VAL A 503 -26.16 -22.89 10.69
N GLY A 504 -25.70 -21.62 10.66
CA GLY A 504 -25.14 -20.94 11.84
C GLY A 504 -26.17 -20.77 12.96
N GLN A 505 -27.39 -20.38 12.61
CA GLN A 505 -28.50 -20.23 13.57
C GLN A 505 -28.90 -21.59 14.17
N ALA A 506 -29.00 -22.62 13.34
CA ALA A 506 -29.30 -23.98 13.79
C ALA A 506 -28.24 -24.46 14.79
N LYS A 507 -26.95 -24.28 14.50
CA LYS A 507 -25.85 -24.67 15.40
C LYS A 507 -25.94 -24.02 16.78
N LYS A 508 -26.19 -22.71 16.85
CA LYS A 508 -26.32 -21.99 18.13
C LYS A 508 -27.49 -22.52 18.94
N THR A 509 -28.64 -22.67 18.30
CA THR A 509 -29.88 -23.12 18.95
C THR A 509 -29.78 -24.58 19.40
N VAL A 510 -29.10 -25.43 18.63
CA VAL A 510 -28.78 -26.82 19.00
C VAL A 510 -27.88 -26.87 20.23
N GLY A 511 -26.83 -26.04 20.28
CA GLY A 511 -25.92 -26.00 21.42
C GLY A 511 -26.66 -25.71 22.73
N GLU A 512 -27.64 -24.81 22.70
CA GLU A 512 -28.51 -24.52 23.86
C GLU A 512 -29.39 -25.72 24.24
N LEU A 513 -29.98 -26.39 23.25
CA LEU A 513 -30.81 -27.58 23.48
C LEU A 513 -29.99 -28.72 24.09
N ILE A 514 -28.86 -29.09 23.49
CA ILE A 514 -27.99 -30.17 23.99
C ILE A 514 -27.53 -29.86 25.41
N LYS A 515 -27.07 -28.63 25.67
CA LYS A 515 -26.64 -28.22 27.02
C LYS A 515 -27.78 -28.40 28.03
N PHE A 516 -28.98 -27.95 27.68
CA PHE A 516 -30.15 -28.09 28.55
C PHE A 516 -30.50 -29.56 28.82
N LEU A 517 -30.50 -30.40 27.78
CA LEU A 517 -30.78 -31.84 27.90
C LEU A 517 -29.74 -32.53 28.80
N VAL A 518 -28.46 -32.24 28.61
CA VAL A 518 -27.38 -32.77 29.46
C VAL A 518 -27.55 -32.32 30.91
N GLU A 519 -27.79 -31.05 31.16
CA GLU A 519 -28.06 -30.54 32.51
C GLU A 519 -29.30 -31.19 33.13
N TYR A 520 -30.36 -31.40 32.34
CA TYR A 520 -31.56 -32.09 32.79
C TYR A 520 -31.25 -33.54 33.21
N MET A 521 -30.50 -34.29 32.39
CA MET A 521 -30.05 -35.64 32.72
C MET A 521 -29.25 -35.65 34.03
N GLN A 522 -28.31 -34.72 34.18
CA GLN A 522 -27.48 -34.61 35.38
C GLN A 522 -28.32 -34.28 36.61
N ARG A 523 -29.21 -33.28 36.54
CA ARG A 523 -30.11 -32.90 37.64
C ARG A 523 -31.01 -34.06 38.05
N LYS A 524 -31.53 -34.83 37.09
CA LYS A 524 -32.37 -36.00 37.38
C LYS A 524 -31.58 -37.08 38.10
N ARG A 525 -30.40 -37.45 37.57
CA ARG A 525 -29.49 -38.41 38.21
C ARG A 525 -29.09 -37.98 39.62
N MET A 526 -28.83 -36.69 39.86
CA MET A 526 -28.52 -36.18 41.20
C MET A 526 -29.71 -36.28 42.16
N LYS A 527 -30.93 -35.97 41.71
CA LYS A 527 -32.14 -36.15 42.53
C LYS A 527 -32.37 -37.61 42.89
N ASP A 528 -32.14 -38.51 41.95
CA ASP A 528 -32.27 -39.95 42.18
C ASP A 528 -31.15 -40.45 43.11
N LEU A 529 -29.93 -39.91 43.00
CA LEU A 529 -28.81 -40.20 43.90
C LEU A 529 -29.09 -39.79 45.34
N GLU A 530 -29.63 -38.58 45.57
CA GLU A 530 -29.95 -38.10 46.92
C GLU A 530 -31.01 -38.99 47.59
N ARG A 531 -31.95 -39.59 46.84
CA ARG A 531 -32.95 -40.53 47.39
C ARG A 531 -32.35 -41.84 47.91
N VAL A 532 -31.16 -42.20 47.46
CA VAL A 532 -30.47 -43.45 47.81
C VAL A 532 -29.18 -43.21 48.59
N LYS A 533 -28.92 -41.96 48.97
CA LYS A 533 -27.77 -41.54 49.76
C LYS A 533 -28.19 -41.37 51.21
N LEU A 534 -27.38 -41.92 52.11
CA LEU A 534 -27.43 -41.75 53.54
C LEU A 534 -26.22 -40.93 53.97
N ARG A 535 -26.43 -39.82 54.69
CA ARG A 535 -25.33 -39.02 55.25
C ARG A 535 -25.15 -39.41 56.71
N ILE A 536 -23.90 -39.69 57.10
CA ILE A 536 -23.57 -40.18 58.44
C ILE A 536 -22.61 -39.18 59.08
N LYS A 537 -22.98 -38.61 60.22
CA LYS A 537 -22.13 -37.69 60.96
C LYS A 537 -21.47 -38.41 62.14
N ARG A 538 -20.17 -38.19 62.31
CA ARG A 538 -19.37 -38.69 63.43
C ARG A 538 -18.48 -37.57 63.98
N GLY A 539 -18.88 -36.95 65.08
CA GLY A 539 -18.21 -35.73 65.57
C GLY A 539 -18.26 -34.63 64.52
N GLU A 540 -17.10 -34.16 64.06
CA GLU A 540 -16.97 -33.13 63.01
C GLU A 540 -16.89 -33.71 61.58
N LYS A 541 -16.77 -35.03 61.42
CA LYS A 541 -16.65 -35.68 60.10
C LYS A 541 -18.00 -36.13 59.55
N ILE A 542 -18.17 -35.99 58.24
CA ILE A 542 -19.37 -36.43 57.51
C ILE A 542 -18.96 -37.54 56.54
N GLY A 543 -19.54 -38.72 56.70
CA GLY A 543 -19.48 -39.83 55.76
C GLY A 543 -20.74 -39.93 54.90
N GLU A 544 -20.64 -40.66 53.80
CA GLU A 544 -21.75 -40.92 52.87
C GLU A 544 -21.84 -42.40 52.53
N VAL A 545 -23.07 -42.92 52.51
CA VAL A 545 -23.37 -44.28 52.04
C VAL A 545 -24.42 -44.20 50.95
N VAL A 546 -24.05 -44.60 49.73
CA VAL A 546 -24.93 -44.61 48.56
C VAL A 546 -25.32 -46.06 48.26
N LEU A 547 -26.62 -46.34 48.28
CA LEU A 547 -27.17 -47.69 48.09
C LEU A 547 -27.65 -47.85 46.64
N LEU A 548 -26.96 -48.69 45.87
CA LEU A 548 -27.23 -48.89 44.44
C LEU A 548 -27.40 -50.39 44.15
N GLY A 549 -28.65 -50.85 43.96
CA GLY A 549 -28.92 -52.28 43.78
C GLY A 549 -28.53 -53.10 45.01
N ASN A 550 -27.71 -54.12 44.78
CA ASN A 550 -27.18 -54.99 45.84
C ASN A 550 -25.77 -54.54 46.29
N THR A 551 -25.42 -53.27 46.10
CA THR A 551 -24.10 -52.74 46.45
C THR A 551 -24.21 -51.41 47.18
N ALA A 552 -23.53 -51.30 48.32
CA ALA A 552 -23.38 -50.06 49.08
C ALA A 552 -22.01 -49.46 48.79
N PHE A 553 -21.98 -48.19 48.41
CA PHE A 553 -20.78 -47.40 48.20
C PHE A 553 -20.59 -46.46 49.39
N ILE A 554 -19.44 -46.56 50.06
CA ILE A 554 -19.22 -45.99 51.39
C ILE A 554 -18.01 -45.07 51.33
N THR A 555 -18.22 -43.84 51.77
CA THR A 555 -17.17 -42.83 51.95
C THR A 555 -17.14 -42.47 53.42
N LEU A 556 -16.03 -42.77 54.09
CA LEU A 556 -15.91 -42.56 55.55
C LEU A 556 -15.85 -41.07 55.92
N ASP A 557 -15.26 -40.26 55.04
CA ASP A 557 -15.17 -38.81 55.16
C ASP A 557 -15.24 -38.18 53.77
N VAL A 558 -16.21 -37.30 53.55
CA VAL A 558 -16.41 -36.60 52.28
C VAL A 558 -15.20 -35.76 51.87
N THR A 559 -14.35 -35.38 52.83
CA THR A 559 -13.12 -34.62 52.57
C THR A 559 -11.99 -35.49 52.00
N ASP A 560 -11.97 -36.80 52.32
CA ASP A 560 -10.88 -37.71 51.98
C ASP A 560 -11.02 -38.38 50.59
N LYS A 561 -12.19 -38.23 49.93
CA LYS A 561 -12.54 -38.81 48.60
C LYS A 561 -12.26 -40.32 48.42
N LYS A 562 -11.98 -41.06 49.48
CA LYS A 562 -11.71 -42.51 49.44
C LYS A 562 -13.02 -43.28 49.56
N MET A 563 -13.38 -43.99 48.48
CA MET A 563 -14.60 -44.78 48.41
C MET A 563 -14.33 -46.28 48.57
N GLN A 564 -15.17 -46.94 49.33
CA GLN A 564 -15.22 -48.38 49.51
C GLN A 564 -16.56 -48.91 48.99
N LYS A 565 -16.63 -50.21 48.70
CA LYS A 565 -17.87 -50.88 48.32
C LYS A 565 -18.08 -52.15 49.14
N ALA A 566 -19.34 -52.47 49.43
CA ALA A 566 -19.76 -53.71 50.06
C ALA A 566 -21.01 -54.25 49.38
N GLU A 567 -21.12 -55.57 49.28
CA GLU A 567 -22.35 -56.23 48.85
C GLU A 567 -23.43 -56.10 49.93
N ILE A 568 -24.66 -55.79 49.53
CA ILE A 568 -25.84 -55.77 50.40
C ILE A 568 -26.47 -57.16 50.33
N LYS A 569 -26.43 -57.90 51.45
CA LYS A 569 -26.98 -59.25 51.53
C LYS A 569 -28.52 -59.22 51.57
N SER A 570 -29.13 -60.38 51.35
CA SER A 570 -30.60 -60.55 51.33
C SER A 570 -31.28 -60.16 52.65
N ASP A 571 -30.57 -60.20 53.78
CA ASP A 571 -31.02 -59.74 55.10
C ASP A 571 -30.91 -58.22 55.31
N GLY A 572 -30.19 -57.52 54.43
CA GLY A 572 -29.91 -56.07 54.50
C GLY A 572 -28.56 -55.72 55.13
N SER A 573 -27.76 -56.70 55.57
CA SER A 573 -26.42 -56.45 56.12
C SER A 573 -25.37 -56.18 55.04
N LEU A 574 -24.31 -55.45 55.40
CA LEU A 574 -23.18 -55.17 54.50
C LEU A 574 -22.11 -56.26 54.63
N GLY A 575 -21.65 -56.77 53.48
CA GLY A 575 -20.51 -57.67 53.37
C GLY A 575 -19.16 -57.00 53.64
N ALA A 576 -18.07 -57.68 53.26
CA ALA A 576 -16.72 -57.17 53.46
C ALA A 576 -16.45 -55.91 52.62
N LEU A 577 -15.81 -54.91 53.24
CA LEU A 577 -15.41 -53.67 52.55
C LEU A 577 -14.25 -53.94 51.60
N THR A 578 -14.45 -53.60 50.33
CA THR A 578 -13.40 -53.62 49.31
C THR A 578 -13.16 -52.21 48.76
N LYS A 579 -11.97 -51.93 48.22
CA LYS A 579 -11.70 -50.64 47.57
C LYS A 579 -12.61 -50.49 46.34
N CYS A 580 -13.14 -49.29 46.15
CA CYS A 580 -13.91 -48.93 44.96
C CYS A 580 -13.14 -47.90 44.14
N SER A 581 -13.03 -48.11 42.82
CA SER A 581 -12.54 -47.06 41.94
C SER A 581 -13.68 -46.09 41.56
N PRO A 582 -13.36 -44.83 41.20
CA PRO A 582 -14.36 -43.90 40.67
C PRO A 582 -15.12 -44.46 39.46
N GLU A 583 -14.44 -45.17 38.56
CA GLU A 583 -15.04 -45.79 37.37
C GLU A 583 -16.07 -46.88 37.71
N GLU A 584 -15.82 -47.66 38.78
CA GLU A 584 -16.76 -48.69 39.24
C GLU A 584 -18.05 -48.06 39.80
N PHE A 585 -17.91 -46.94 40.53
CA PHE A 585 -19.05 -46.18 41.04
C PHE A 585 -19.85 -45.53 39.91
N GLU A 586 -19.19 -44.92 38.91
CA GLU A 586 -19.86 -44.38 37.74
C GLU A 586 -20.60 -45.44 36.92
N LYS A 587 -20.00 -46.62 36.73
CA LYS A 587 -20.66 -47.75 36.06
C LYS A 587 -21.90 -48.24 36.83
N ALA A 588 -21.85 -48.23 38.16
CA ALA A 588 -23.00 -48.56 38.99
C ALA A 588 -24.11 -47.52 38.85
N LEU A 589 -23.78 -46.22 38.89
CA LEU A 589 -24.72 -45.12 38.68
C LEU A 589 -25.39 -45.16 37.30
N ALA A 590 -24.65 -45.55 36.25
CA ALA A 590 -25.17 -45.61 34.89
C ALA A 590 -26.17 -46.75 34.65
N LYS A 591 -26.11 -47.84 35.44
CA LYS A 591 -26.92 -49.06 35.25
C LYS A 591 -28.29 -49.01 35.92
N ILE A 592 -28.60 -47.98 36.69
CA ILE A 592 -29.79 -47.98 37.56
C ILE A 592 -31.02 -47.48 36.80
N ALA A 593 -32.02 -48.35 36.73
CA ALA A 593 -33.39 -47.96 36.46
C ALA A 593 -33.97 -47.23 37.68
N VAL A 594 -34.61 -46.10 37.43
CA VAL A 594 -35.04 -45.00 38.32
C VAL A 594 -36.09 -45.42 39.40
N THR A 595 -36.20 -46.69 39.78
CA THR A 595 -37.35 -47.21 40.55
C THR A 595 -37.02 -48.14 41.72
N GLN A 596 -35.76 -48.36 42.08
CA GLN A 596 -35.47 -49.19 43.26
C GLN A 596 -35.83 -48.42 44.55
N LYS A 597 -36.91 -48.87 45.21
CA LYS A 597 -37.20 -48.49 46.59
C LYS A 597 -36.09 -49.05 47.48
N VAL A 598 -35.30 -48.16 48.09
CA VAL A 598 -34.34 -48.54 49.12
C VAL A 598 -35.11 -48.90 50.38
N ILE A 599 -35.00 -50.16 50.81
CA ILE A 599 -35.61 -50.63 52.06
C ILE A 599 -34.50 -50.72 53.10
N LEU A 600 -34.54 -49.85 54.10
CA LEU A 600 -33.60 -49.86 55.22
C LEU A 600 -34.08 -50.89 56.25
N ARG A 601 -33.23 -51.88 56.57
CA ARG A 601 -33.51 -52.92 57.57
C ARG A 601 -32.54 -52.82 58.74
N GLU A 602 -32.96 -53.28 59.91
CA GLU A 602 -32.15 -53.26 61.14
C GLU A 602 -30.69 -53.76 60.96
N PRO A 603 -30.41 -54.87 60.21
CA PRO A 603 -29.04 -55.34 60.00
C PRO A 603 -28.12 -54.34 59.27
N LEU A 604 -28.68 -53.43 58.46
CA LEU A 604 -27.92 -52.36 57.81
C LEU A 604 -27.35 -51.39 58.85
N PHE A 605 -28.16 -50.98 59.83
CA PHE A 605 -27.75 -50.04 60.87
C PHE A 605 -26.68 -50.64 61.79
N GLU A 606 -26.74 -51.95 62.05
CA GLU A 606 -25.69 -52.68 62.76
C GLU A 606 -24.39 -52.79 61.95
N SER A 607 -24.48 -52.97 60.63
CA SER A 607 -23.31 -52.87 59.74
C SER A 607 -22.72 -51.46 59.73
N LEU A 608 -23.54 -50.41 59.67
CA LEU A 608 -23.08 -49.02 59.74
C LEU A 608 -22.39 -48.73 61.08
N LYS A 609 -22.91 -49.27 62.19
CA LYS A 609 -22.30 -49.16 63.53
C LYS A 609 -20.91 -49.78 63.60
N LYS A 610 -20.68 -50.91 62.92
CA LYS A 610 -19.36 -51.54 62.81
C LYS A 610 -18.38 -50.73 61.96
N ILE A 611 -18.88 -50.03 60.94
CA ILE A 611 -18.05 -49.29 59.97
C ILE A 611 -17.73 -47.88 60.48
N PHE A 612 -18.72 -47.17 61.01
CA PHE A 612 -18.59 -45.77 61.41
C PHE A 612 -18.34 -45.59 62.92
N GLY A 613 -18.64 -46.58 63.76
CA GLY A 613 -18.50 -46.52 65.22
C GLY A 613 -19.85 -46.54 65.95
N LYS A 614 -19.86 -46.64 67.28
CA LYS A 614 -21.10 -46.75 68.07
C LYS A 614 -21.93 -45.46 68.15
N ASP A 615 -21.29 -44.30 67.98
CA ASP A 615 -21.88 -42.96 68.20
C ASP A 615 -22.08 -42.20 66.88
N TYR A 616 -22.63 -42.86 65.85
CA TYR A 616 -22.92 -42.22 64.58
C TYR A 616 -24.33 -41.62 64.55
N GLU A 617 -24.48 -40.46 63.92
CA GLU A 617 -25.77 -39.82 63.65
C GLU A 617 -26.12 -40.00 62.17
N LEU A 618 -27.36 -40.38 61.86
CA LEU A 618 -27.86 -40.41 60.49
C LEU A 618 -28.57 -39.10 60.16
N ILE A 619 -28.18 -38.48 59.05
CA ILE A 619 -28.81 -37.30 58.47
C ILE A 619 -29.59 -37.77 57.24
N ILE A 620 -30.92 -37.60 57.28
CA ILE A 620 -31.86 -37.92 56.19
C ILE A 620 -32.30 -36.64 55.50
#